data_AF-A0A8J6JB50-F1
#
_entry.id   AF-A0A8J6JB50-F1
#
_cell.length_a   1.000
_cell.length_b   1.000
_cell.length_c   1.000
_cell.angle_alpha   90.00
_cell.angle_beta   90.00
_cell.angle_gamma   90.00
#
_symmetry.space_group_name_H-M   'P 1'
#
loop_
_entity.id
_entity.type
_entity.pdbx_description
1 polymer ?
#
loop_
_entity_poly.entity_id
_entity_poly.type
_entity_poly.pdbx_seq_one_letter_code
_entity_poly.pdbx_strand_id
1 'polypeptide(L)'
;MKRNYKKSIAALLLVVLTLVSVLLTGCKSASSTRVHDSTAKKIMAAIDDYDFKTASRLFFSSEATSETLKDLNSALPTKLDDFLDAYKKGSLEKGVLLAFCEMIGEWQYNGIYTIEDVLDETITTVEKLEASKKGYKNGLTAYNAGKWLEAAGLFSDVLPEDENYEDASAKLQECMEKVNAEIEEKLAANKYEDAIELIANVLRYFPDDDTYTAMQEDAERSWAEYTVAQERDAAIEEAKSEYNNGNYAEAFGMLEDYKEEHGSDDVLSSAYDALKESYITMVLQKASDAMAAKEYLRALYILNDASKIMPDERFTAKLSELNAVKPTYLCELTCSDSIQYHQAEYGKTYTDVVGNTYDYNYGNLFYVEHNWGDGKGTYSLNYNYAKLKFTLAVDDRSDSMEAVFKVVGDGKVLYSIDISRQFNPVVVEIDVSNVNWIEFYVGEGSNYFSPIYALIADAQLTK
;
A
#
# COMPACT_ATOMS: atom_id res chain seq x y z
N MET A 1 13.06 2.07 -13.20
CA MET A 1 14.42 2.06 -13.77
C MET A 1 14.98 0.63 -13.69
N LYS A 2 14.87 -0.18 -14.77
CA LYS A 2 15.24 -1.62 -14.77
C LYS A 2 16.78 -1.77 -14.75
N ARG A 3 17.38 -1.94 -13.56
CA ARG A 3 18.81 -2.25 -13.43
C ARG A 3 19.02 -3.74 -13.65
N ASN A 4 19.83 -4.05 -14.66
CA ASN A 4 20.18 -5.38 -15.14
C ASN A 4 20.81 -6.26 -14.04
N TYR A 5 20.02 -7.15 -13.42
CA TYR A 5 20.52 -8.20 -12.50
C TYR A 5 21.29 -9.32 -13.21
N LYS A 6 21.24 -9.40 -14.56
CA LYS A 6 21.86 -10.50 -15.33
C LYS A 6 23.39 -10.47 -15.42
N LYS A 7 24.08 -9.45 -14.91
CA LYS A 7 25.54 -9.29 -15.12
C LYS A 7 26.42 -9.55 -13.90
N SER A 8 25.87 -9.68 -12.69
CA SER A 8 26.70 -9.96 -11.50
C SER A 8 26.80 -11.45 -11.13
N ILE A 9 25.89 -12.30 -11.59
CA ILE A 9 25.91 -13.74 -11.24
C ILE A 9 26.98 -14.51 -12.04
N ALA A 10 27.39 -14.00 -13.21
CA ALA A 10 28.47 -14.60 -14.01
C ALA A 10 29.88 -14.40 -13.40
N ALA A 11 30.03 -13.55 -12.36
CA ALA A 11 31.31 -13.28 -11.72
C ALA A 11 31.59 -14.15 -10.48
N LEU A 12 30.62 -14.95 -10.02
CA LEU A 12 30.76 -15.85 -8.86
C LEU A 12 30.94 -17.33 -9.26
N LEU A 13 31.25 -17.58 -10.54
CA LEU A 13 31.48 -18.91 -11.11
C LEU A 13 32.97 -19.31 -11.15
N LEU A 14 33.87 -18.61 -10.45
CA LEU A 14 35.31 -18.72 -10.73
C LEU A 14 36.26 -18.48 -9.55
N VAL A 15 35.96 -19.00 -8.36
CA VAL A 15 36.95 -19.24 -7.28
C VAL A 15 36.36 -20.37 -6.43
N VAL A 16 36.60 -21.67 -6.67
CA VAL A 16 37.82 -22.43 -6.40
C VAL A 16 37.85 -23.62 -7.37
N LEU A 17 38.57 -23.47 -8.48
CA LEU A 17 38.88 -24.54 -9.42
C LEU A 17 40.39 -24.71 -9.45
N THR A 18 40.93 -25.37 -8.43
CA THR A 18 42.25 -26.01 -8.50
C THR A 18 42.15 -27.40 -7.93
N LEU A 19 41.51 -28.27 -8.71
CA LEU A 19 41.82 -29.68 -8.78
C LEU A 19 43.25 -29.79 -9.34
N VAL A 20 44.23 -29.96 -8.46
CA VAL A 20 45.46 -30.67 -8.84
C VAL A 20 45.20 -32.14 -8.54
N SER A 21 44.80 -32.82 -9.61
CA SER A 21 44.93 -34.25 -9.78
C SER A 21 46.30 -34.73 -9.34
N VAL A 22 46.36 -35.45 -8.22
CA VAL A 22 47.41 -36.45 -7.99
C VAL A 22 46.70 -37.80 -7.90
N LEU A 23 46.87 -38.53 -9.00
CA LEU A 23 46.90 -39.98 -9.13
C LEU A 23 46.46 -40.79 -7.89
N LEU A 24 45.43 -41.59 -8.13
CA LEU A 24 45.39 -43.01 -7.77
C LEU A 24 46.75 -43.67 -8.07
N THR A 25 47.67 -43.53 -7.13
CA THR A 25 48.78 -44.42 -6.91
C THR A 25 48.65 -44.86 -5.47
N GLY A 26 48.47 -46.15 -5.25
CA GLY A 26 48.48 -46.72 -3.92
C GLY A 26 49.75 -46.29 -3.20
N CYS A 27 49.63 -45.33 -2.30
CA CYS A 27 50.62 -45.12 -1.28
C CYS A 27 50.13 -45.91 -0.07
N LYS A 28 50.65 -47.14 0.04
CA LYS A 28 50.96 -47.70 1.34
C LYS A 28 51.85 -46.68 2.05
N SER A 29 51.28 -45.74 2.78
CA SER A 29 51.97 -45.15 3.92
C SER A 29 51.84 -46.12 5.08
N ALA A 30 52.38 -47.33 4.90
CA ALA A 30 52.88 -48.06 6.04
C ALA A 30 54.07 -47.24 6.53
N SER A 31 53.84 -46.31 7.44
CA SER A 31 54.83 -46.08 8.49
C SER A 31 54.91 -47.39 9.25
N SER A 32 55.64 -48.35 8.70
CA SER A 32 55.91 -49.62 9.36
C SER A 32 56.81 -49.27 10.54
N THR A 33 56.20 -48.92 11.66
CA THR A 33 56.83 -49.02 12.97
C THR A 33 57.37 -50.45 13.01
N ARG A 34 58.69 -50.57 12.98
CA ARG A 34 59.32 -51.88 12.92
C ARG A 34 59.08 -52.53 14.27
N VAL A 35 58.05 -53.36 14.33
CA VAL A 35 57.82 -54.27 15.45
C VAL A 35 58.91 -55.33 15.35
N HIS A 36 59.81 -55.37 16.31
CA HIS A 36 60.98 -56.23 16.34
C HIS A 36 60.72 -57.48 17.20
N ASP A 37 60.03 -57.32 18.32
CA ASP A 37 59.68 -58.35 19.28
C ASP A 37 58.69 -59.38 18.69
N SER A 38 58.95 -60.67 18.95
CA SER A 38 58.15 -61.76 18.39
C SER A 38 56.74 -61.84 18.96
N THR A 39 56.57 -61.46 20.23
CA THR A 39 55.27 -61.46 20.90
C THR A 39 54.44 -60.28 20.40
N ALA A 40 55.05 -59.09 20.26
CA ALA A 40 54.39 -57.91 19.70
C ALA A 40 53.93 -58.15 18.25
N LYS A 41 54.71 -58.87 17.41
CA LYS A 41 54.30 -59.26 16.05
C LYS A 41 53.04 -60.12 16.04
N LYS A 42 52.96 -61.13 16.94
CA LYS A 42 51.78 -62.00 17.05
C LYS A 42 50.56 -61.22 17.51
N ILE A 43 50.74 -60.28 18.44
CA ILE A 43 49.69 -59.39 18.92
C ILE A 43 49.17 -58.50 17.78
N MET A 44 50.06 -57.82 17.05
CA MET A 44 49.67 -56.98 15.91
C MET A 44 49.00 -57.78 14.78
N ALA A 45 49.44 -59.01 14.51
CA ALA A 45 48.78 -59.88 13.55
C ALA A 45 47.35 -60.27 13.98
N ALA A 46 47.14 -60.56 15.27
CA ALA A 46 45.79 -60.83 15.79
C ALA A 46 44.89 -59.58 15.69
N ILE A 47 45.45 -58.37 15.88
CA ILE A 47 44.74 -57.10 15.68
C ILE A 47 44.37 -56.90 14.20
N ASP A 48 45.29 -57.22 13.28
CA ASP A 48 45.04 -57.15 11.83
C ASP A 48 43.90 -58.08 11.41
N ASP A 49 43.76 -59.24 12.07
CA ASP A 49 42.69 -60.22 11.85
C ASP A 49 41.39 -59.89 12.64
N TYR A 50 41.34 -58.75 13.32
CA TYR A 50 40.27 -58.33 14.24
C TYR A 50 39.99 -59.31 15.40
N ASP A 51 40.95 -60.20 15.72
CA ASP A 51 40.90 -61.11 16.85
C ASP A 51 41.48 -60.44 18.11
N PHE A 52 40.78 -59.41 18.59
CA PHE A 52 41.17 -58.66 19.79
C PHE A 52 41.24 -59.53 21.05
N LYS A 53 40.51 -60.65 21.06
CA LYS A 53 40.50 -61.61 22.17
C LYS A 53 41.82 -62.37 22.24
N THR A 54 42.32 -62.85 21.10
CA THR A 54 43.65 -63.45 21.02
C THR A 54 44.74 -62.43 21.28
N ALA A 55 44.61 -61.20 20.77
CA ALA A 55 45.55 -60.11 21.04
C ALA A 55 45.69 -59.85 22.56
N SER A 56 44.58 -59.67 23.28
CA SER A 56 44.59 -59.47 24.75
C SER A 56 45.16 -60.67 25.50
N ARG A 57 44.82 -61.90 25.10
CA ARG A 57 45.39 -63.11 25.73
C ARG A 57 46.90 -63.17 25.60
N LEU A 58 47.46 -62.79 24.45
CA LEU A 58 48.91 -62.74 24.23
C LEU A 58 49.56 -61.60 25.01
N PHE A 59 48.92 -60.43 25.07
CA PHE A 59 49.39 -59.27 25.82
C PHE A 59 49.49 -59.53 27.33
N PHE A 60 48.48 -60.16 27.93
CA PHE A 60 48.47 -60.50 29.36
C PHE A 60 49.21 -61.80 29.70
N SER A 61 49.84 -62.45 28.73
CA SER A 61 50.63 -63.66 28.96
C SER A 61 51.99 -63.35 29.60
N SER A 62 52.62 -64.36 30.20
CA SER A 62 54.00 -64.24 30.68
C SER A 62 55.05 -64.03 29.57
N GLU A 63 54.64 -64.06 28.30
CA GLU A 63 55.52 -63.84 27.13
C GLU A 63 55.67 -62.35 26.76
N ALA A 64 54.87 -61.45 27.35
CA ALA A 64 54.99 -60.01 27.13
C ALA A 64 56.14 -59.43 27.97
N THR A 65 57.10 -58.79 27.29
CA THR A 65 58.30 -58.20 27.90
C THR A 65 58.30 -56.68 27.81
N SER A 66 59.28 -56.02 28.43
CA SER A 66 59.48 -54.58 28.26
C SER A 66 59.73 -54.17 26.80
N GLU A 67 60.36 -55.03 25.99
CA GLU A 67 60.55 -54.76 24.55
C GLU A 67 59.23 -54.94 23.79
N THR A 68 58.40 -55.90 24.19
CA THR A 68 57.02 -56.05 23.69
C THR A 68 56.20 -54.77 23.93
N LEU A 69 56.24 -54.22 25.16
CA LEU A 69 55.53 -52.97 25.51
C LEU A 69 56.02 -51.78 24.69
N LYS A 70 57.33 -51.65 24.49
CA LYS A 70 57.94 -50.57 23.69
C LYS A 70 57.49 -50.62 22.23
N ASP A 71 57.50 -51.81 21.63
CA ASP A 71 57.05 -52.00 20.26
C ASP A 71 55.55 -51.72 20.10
N LEU A 72 54.71 -52.15 21.05
CA LEU A 72 53.28 -51.89 21.03
C LEU A 72 52.94 -50.41 21.25
N ASN A 73 53.58 -49.72 22.19
CA ASN A 73 53.42 -48.26 22.38
C ASN A 73 53.78 -47.48 21.11
N SER A 74 54.67 -48.02 20.27
CA SER A 74 55.03 -47.40 18.99
C SER A 74 54.02 -47.73 17.89
N ALA A 75 53.49 -48.96 17.85
CA ALA A 75 52.67 -49.46 16.75
C ALA A 75 51.16 -49.18 16.89
N LEU A 76 50.62 -49.20 18.11
CA LEU A 76 49.18 -49.06 18.36
C LEU A 76 48.61 -47.68 17.93
N PRO A 77 49.28 -46.53 18.14
CA PRO A 77 48.77 -45.24 17.67
C PRO A 77 48.57 -45.21 16.15
N THR A 78 49.57 -45.65 15.37
CA THR A 78 49.46 -45.75 13.90
C THR A 78 48.33 -46.69 13.49
N LYS A 79 48.15 -47.79 14.21
CA LYS A 79 47.09 -48.75 13.92
C LYS A 79 45.69 -48.18 14.21
N LEU A 80 45.57 -47.35 15.24
CA LEU A 80 44.35 -46.62 15.57
C LEU A 80 44.01 -45.60 14.49
N ASP A 81 45.00 -44.84 14.02
CA ASP A 81 44.83 -43.92 12.90
C ASP A 81 44.39 -44.67 11.63
N ASP A 82 45.02 -45.79 11.31
CA ASP A 82 44.65 -46.63 10.16
C ASP A 82 43.20 -47.14 10.27
N PHE A 83 42.77 -47.57 11.46
CA PHE A 83 41.40 -48.03 11.69
C PHE A 83 40.39 -46.89 11.62
N LEU A 84 40.72 -45.72 12.17
CA LEU A 84 39.89 -44.53 12.07
C LEU A 84 39.74 -44.07 10.61
N ASP A 85 40.83 -44.09 9.83
CA ASP A 85 40.79 -43.76 8.40
C ASP A 85 40.02 -44.79 7.58
N ALA A 86 40.15 -46.08 7.92
CA ALA A 86 39.35 -47.13 7.29
C ALA A 86 37.86 -46.98 7.59
N TYR A 87 37.51 -46.55 8.81
CA TYR A 87 36.14 -46.26 9.23
C TYR A 87 35.56 -45.02 8.52
N LYS A 88 36.34 -43.93 8.41
CA LYS A 88 35.97 -42.72 7.64
C LYS A 88 35.63 -43.07 6.19
N LYS A 89 36.40 -43.98 5.58
CA LYS A 89 36.21 -44.45 4.19
C LYS A 89 35.13 -45.53 4.03
N GLY A 90 34.38 -45.86 5.08
CA GLY A 90 33.33 -46.89 5.05
C GLY A 90 33.84 -48.33 4.94
N SER A 91 35.15 -48.56 5.01
CA SER A 91 35.78 -49.88 4.84
C SER A 91 35.97 -50.68 6.15
N LEU A 92 35.68 -50.05 7.29
CA LEU A 92 35.71 -50.67 8.62
C LEU A 92 34.39 -50.42 9.35
N GLU A 93 33.85 -51.44 10.02
CA GLU A 93 32.65 -51.28 10.83
C GLU A 93 32.96 -50.57 12.16
N LYS A 94 32.06 -49.69 12.61
CA LYS A 94 32.15 -48.98 13.90
C LYS A 94 32.46 -49.91 15.06
N GLY A 95 31.78 -51.06 15.12
CA GLY A 95 31.96 -52.03 16.20
C GLY A 95 33.39 -52.56 16.30
N VAL A 96 34.09 -52.69 15.17
CA VAL A 96 35.49 -53.16 15.12
C VAL A 96 36.44 -52.08 15.65
N LEU A 97 36.25 -50.83 15.22
CA LEU A 97 37.04 -49.70 15.72
C LEU A 97 36.84 -49.50 17.23
N LEU A 98 35.59 -49.52 17.71
CA LEU A 98 35.31 -49.35 19.15
C LEU A 98 35.84 -50.52 19.99
N ALA A 99 35.77 -51.76 19.50
CA ALA A 99 36.36 -52.91 20.17
C ALA A 99 37.89 -52.80 20.24
N PHE A 100 38.53 -52.23 19.22
CA PHE A 100 39.96 -51.92 19.25
C PHE A 100 40.29 -50.82 20.27
N CYS A 101 39.49 -49.75 20.34
CA CYS A 101 39.63 -48.71 21.35
C CYS A 101 39.48 -49.26 22.78
N GLU A 102 38.46 -50.10 23.01
CA GLU A 102 38.22 -50.75 24.31
C GLU A 102 39.40 -51.63 24.71
N MET A 103 39.91 -52.45 23.78
CA MET A 103 41.10 -53.29 24.01
C MET A 103 42.33 -52.45 24.41
N ILE A 104 42.63 -51.38 23.69
CA ILE A 104 43.75 -50.48 24.04
C ILE A 104 43.50 -49.84 25.42
N GLY A 105 42.27 -49.40 25.70
CA GLY A 105 41.87 -48.84 26.99
C GLY A 105 42.14 -49.77 28.17
N GLU A 106 41.84 -51.07 28.03
CA GLU A 106 42.17 -52.07 29.06
C GLU A 106 43.69 -52.24 29.29
N TRP A 107 44.49 -52.05 28.24
CA TRP A 107 45.95 -52.21 28.31
C TRP A 107 46.65 -51.00 28.93
N GLN A 108 45.96 -49.86 29.10
CA GLN A 108 46.55 -48.61 29.60
C GLN A 108 47.18 -48.77 30.98
N TYR A 109 46.50 -49.45 31.90
CA TYR A 109 47.00 -49.70 33.25
C TYR A 109 48.12 -50.75 33.32
N ASN A 110 48.52 -51.33 32.18
CA ASN A 110 49.44 -52.46 32.07
C ASN A 110 50.68 -52.17 31.20
N GLY A 111 51.06 -50.89 31.06
CA GLY A 111 52.31 -50.50 30.41
C GLY A 111 52.17 -49.95 29.00
N ILE A 112 50.95 -49.78 28.50
CA ILE A 112 50.66 -49.01 27.28
C ILE A 112 50.26 -47.59 27.70
N TYR A 113 51.23 -46.67 27.71
CA TYR A 113 51.07 -45.34 28.32
C TYR A 113 50.65 -44.25 27.35
N THR A 114 50.64 -44.55 26.06
CA THR A 114 50.17 -43.64 25.04
C THR A 114 48.66 -43.86 24.87
N ILE A 115 47.90 -42.79 24.61
CA ILE A 115 46.54 -42.83 24.01
C ILE A 115 45.33 -42.67 24.98
N GLU A 116 45.38 -42.01 26.15
CA GLU A 116 44.09 -41.62 26.82
C GLU A 116 43.39 -40.53 26.01
N ASP A 117 44.04 -39.37 25.85
CA ASP A 117 43.53 -38.24 25.06
C ASP A 117 43.20 -38.61 23.60
N VAL A 118 44.00 -39.49 22.99
CA VAL A 118 43.85 -39.90 21.58
C VAL A 118 42.71 -40.93 21.40
N LEU A 119 42.42 -41.77 22.41
CA LEU A 119 41.27 -42.68 22.38
C LEU A 119 39.99 -41.87 22.52
N ASP A 120 39.97 -40.92 23.45
CA ASP A 120 38.83 -40.03 23.67
C ASP A 120 38.55 -39.16 22.44
N GLU A 121 39.59 -38.62 21.82
CA GLU A 121 39.48 -37.88 20.56
C GLU A 121 38.95 -38.78 19.42
N THR A 122 39.41 -40.03 19.33
CA THR A 122 38.95 -41.00 18.33
C THR A 122 37.47 -41.34 18.54
N ILE A 123 37.07 -41.64 19.78
CA ILE A 123 35.68 -41.94 20.13
C ILE A 123 34.78 -40.73 19.81
N THR A 124 35.20 -39.53 20.21
CA THR A 124 34.49 -38.27 19.91
C THR A 124 34.33 -38.06 18.41
N THR A 125 35.39 -38.30 17.63
CA THR A 125 35.36 -38.23 16.17
C THR A 125 34.37 -39.23 15.57
N VAL A 126 34.36 -40.48 16.07
CA VAL A 126 33.41 -41.50 15.61
C VAL A 126 31.97 -41.10 15.92
N GLU A 127 31.69 -40.55 17.10
CA GLU A 127 30.35 -40.07 17.47
C GLU A 127 29.87 -38.93 16.58
N LYS A 128 30.75 -37.95 16.29
CA LYS A 128 30.46 -36.85 15.35
C LYS A 128 30.19 -37.36 13.94
N LEU A 129 31.00 -38.31 13.44
CA LEU A 129 30.79 -38.93 12.14
C LEU A 129 29.47 -39.70 12.06
N GLU A 130 29.06 -40.38 13.13
CA GLU A 130 27.77 -41.06 13.17
C GLU A 130 26.59 -40.08 13.15
N ALA A 131 26.73 -38.95 13.86
CA ALA A 131 25.76 -37.86 13.79
C ALA A 131 25.69 -37.28 12.38
N SER A 132 26.83 -37.06 11.72
CA SER A 132 26.93 -36.62 10.32
C SER A 132 26.22 -37.59 9.36
N LYS A 133 26.53 -38.89 9.43
CA LYS A 133 25.90 -39.93 8.60
C LYS A 133 24.38 -40.02 8.82
N LYS A 134 23.92 -39.80 10.06
CA LYS A 134 22.49 -39.72 10.38
C LYS A 134 21.86 -38.44 9.83
N GLY A 135 22.55 -37.31 9.94
CA GLY A 135 22.16 -36.02 9.35
C GLY A 135 21.93 -36.14 7.85
N TYR A 136 22.90 -36.71 7.13
CA TYR A 136 22.78 -37.00 5.70
C TYR A 136 21.53 -37.84 5.35
N LYS A 137 21.27 -38.94 6.07
CA LYS A 137 20.08 -39.78 5.84
C LYS A 137 18.76 -39.02 6.08
N ASN A 138 18.73 -38.18 7.11
CA ASN A 138 17.58 -37.31 7.37
C ASN A 138 17.43 -36.26 6.26
N GLY A 139 18.54 -35.67 5.80
CA GLY A 139 18.58 -34.74 4.68
C GLY A 139 18.01 -35.36 3.41
N LEU A 140 18.39 -36.60 3.06
CA LEU A 140 17.79 -37.35 1.96
C LEU A 140 16.28 -37.55 2.13
N THR A 141 15.81 -37.79 3.36
CA THR A 141 14.37 -37.93 3.63
C THR A 141 13.63 -36.63 3.37
N ALA A 142 14.15 -35.50 3.87
CA ALA A 142 13.58 -34.17 3.63
C ALA A 142 13.64 -33.78 2.14
N TYR A 143 14.77 -34.05 1.47
CA TYR A 143 14.97 -33.82 0.04
C TYR A 143 13.93 -34.56 -0.80
N ASN A 144 13.75 -35.85 -0.55
CA ASN A 144 12.76 -36.66 -1.27
C ASN A 144 11.30 -36.26 -0.96
N ALA A 145 11.07 -35.62 0.18
CA ALA A 145 9.77 -35.04 0.53
C ALA A 145 9.55 -33.62 -0.05
N GLY A 146 10.51 -33.07 -0.81
CA GLY A 146 10.45 -31.73 -1.37
C GLY A 146 10.60 -30.62 -0.34
N LYS A 147 11.09 -30.93 0.87
CA LYS A 147 11.33 -29.96 1.94
C LYS A 147 12.73 -29.37 1.82
N TRP A 148 12.93 -28.54 0.80
CA TRP A 148 14.25 -28.10 0.35
C TRP A 148 15.07 -27.41 1.45
N LEU A 149 14.46 -26.50 2.22
CA LEU A 149 15.18 -25.78 3.29
C LEU A 149 15.56 -26.69 4.47
N GLU A 150 14.65 -27.58 4.89
CA GLU A 150 14.95 -28.57 5.94
C GLU A 150 16.10 -29.49 5.49
N ALA A 151 16.08 -29.92 4.23
CA ALA A 151 17.13 -30.74 3.63
C ALA A 151 18.47 -29.99 3.55
N ALA A 152 18.46 -28.73 3.14
CA ALA A 152 19.65 -27.88 3.09
C ALA A 152 20.33 -27.77 4.46
N GLY A 153 19.58 -27.45 5.52
CA GLY A 153 20.12 -27.38 6.87
C GLY A 153 20.71 -28.71 7.36
N LEU A 154 20.11 -29.85 6.97
CA LEU A 154 20.64 -31.16 7.33
C LEU A 154 21.89 -31.55 6.53
N PHE A 155 21.99 -31.12 5.27
CA PHE A 155 23.17 -31.36 4.44
C PHE A 155 24.34 -30.45 4.80
N SER A 156 24.09 -29.22 5.29
CA SER A 156 25.15 -28.32 5.75
C SER A 156 25.88 -28.80 7.00
N ASP A 157 25.24 -29.67 7.79
CA ASP A 157 25.82 -30.26 9.00
C ASP A 157 26.67 -31.51 8.71
N VAL A 158 26.73 -31.99 7.45
CA VAL A 158 27.55 -33.15 7.07
C VAL A 158 29.02 -32.76 7.06
N LEU A 159 29.84 -33.53 7.77
CA LEU A 159 31.26 -33.22 7.98
C LEU A 159 32.11 -33.57 6.73
N PRO A 160 33.17 -32.81 6.42
CA PRO A 160 34.10 -33.12 5.32
C PRO A 160 34.72 -34.52 5.37
N GLU A 161 34.87 -35.09 6.57
CA GLU A 161 35.42 -36.43 6.79
C GLU A 161 34.39 -37.55 6.57
N ASP A 162 33.11 -37.22 6.38
CA ASP A 162 32.05 -38.16 6.03
C ASP A 162 32.15 -38.56 4.55
N GLU A 163 32.08 -39.86 4.26
CA GLU A 163 32.06 -40.36 2.88
C GLU A 163 30.91 -39.78 2.03
N ASN A 164 29.84 -39.30 2.67
CA ASN A 164 28.69 -38.71 2.01
C ASN A 164 28.83 -37.19 1.77
N TYR A 165 29.93 -36.56 2.18
CA TYR A 165 30.10 -35.11 2.13
C TYR A 165 29.96 -34.54 0.71
N GLU A 166 30.57 -35.19 -0.30
CA GLU A 166 30.51 -34.71 -1.68
C GLU A 166 29.08 -34.70 -2.22
N ASP A 167 28.30 -35.76 -1.95
CA ASP A 167 26.89 -35.83 -2.34
C ASP A 167 26.02 -34.88 -1.52
N ALA A 168 26.25 -34.75 -0.21
CA ALA A 168 25.57 -33.80 0.65
C ALA A 168 25.79 -32.36 0.17
N SER A 169 27.02 -31.99 -0.20
CA SER A 169 27.37 -30.68 -0.72
C SER A 169 26.67 -30.38 -2.04
N ALA A 170 26.65 -31.35 -2.98
CA ALA A 170 25.91 -31.21 -4.23
C ALA A 170 24.40 -31.04 -4.00
N LYS A 171 23.81 -31.83 -3.09
CA LYS A 171 22.38 -31.74 -2.74
C LYS A 171 22.02 -30.48 -1.98
N LEU A 172 22.91 -29.98 -1.13
CA LEU A 172 22.77 -28.67 -0.50
C LEU A 172 22.63 -27.60 -1.56
N GLN A 173 23.54 -27.57 -2.56
CA GLN A 173 23.46 -26.61 -3.66
C GLN A 173 22.11 -26.71 -4.39
N GLU A 174 21.69 -27.91 -4.77
CA GLU A 174 20.38 -28.11 -5.44
C GLU A 174 19.20 -27.63 -4.58
N CYS A 175 19.23 -27.90 -3.27
CA CYS A 175 18.21 -27.41 -2.34
C CYS A 175 18.16 -25.89 -2.30
N MET A 176 19.32 -25.23 -2.21
CA MET A 176 19.40 -23.78 -2.17
C MET A 176 18.94 -23.15 -3.49
N GLU A 177 19.23 -23.78 -4.63
CA GLU A 177 18.67 -23.36 -5.93
C GLU A 177 17.13 -23.42 -5.94
N LYS A 178 16.53 -24.47 -5.35
CA LYS A 178 15.07 -24.59 -5.23
C LYS A 178 14.46 -23.57 -4.28
N VAL A 179 15.09 -23.33 -3.13
CA VAL A 179 14.65 -22.32 -2.16
C VAL A 179 14.70 -20.93 -2.78
N ASN A 180 15.78 -20.59 -3.50
CA ASN A 180 15.91 -19.31 -4.19
C ASN A 180 14.84 -19.11 -5.25
N ALA A 181 14.56 -20.13 -6.05
CA ALA A 181 13.49 -20.06 -7.04
C ALA A 181 12.11 -19.80 -6.39
N GLU A 182 11.84 -20.41 -5.22
CA GLU A 182 10.60 -20.18 -4.48
C GLU A 182 10.52 -18.74 -3.91
N ILE A 183 11.62 -18.20 -3.38
CA ILE A 183 11.66 -16.81 -2.92
C ILE A 183 11.42 -15.86 -4.10
N GLU A 184 12.09 -16.08 -5.24
CA GLU A 184 11.89 -15.28 -6.46
C GLU A 184 10.45 -15.33 -6.97
N GLU A 185 9.81 -16.51 -6.94
CA GLU A 185 8.40 -16.67 -7.32
C GLU A 185 7.48 -15.85 -6.41
N LYS A 186 7.69 -15.91 -5.09
CA LYS A 186 6.88 -15.16 -4.10
C LYS A 186 7.05 -13.65 -4.29
N LEU A 187 8.28 -13.17 -4.46
CA LEU A 187 8.56 -11.75 -4.73
C LEU A 187 7.92 -11.29 -6.04
N ALA A 188 8.05 -12.07 -7.12
CA ALA A 188 7.42 -11.76 -8.40
C ALA A 188 5.88 -11.73 -8.34
N ALA A 189 5.29 -12.48 -7.40
CA ALA A 189 3.86 -12.49 -7.13
C ALA A 189 3.40 -11.43 -6.10
N ASN A 190 4.29 -10.52 -5.67
CA ASN A 190 4.05 -9.54 -4.60
C ASN A 190 3.63 -10.18 -3.26
N LYS A 191 3.99 -11.43 -3.01
CA LYS A 191 3.78 -12.12 -1.72
C LYS A 191 4.98 -11.85 -0.82
N TYR A 192 5.18 -10.59 -0.45
CA TYR A 192 6.37 -10.16 0.26
C TYR A 192 6.47 -10.78 1.65
N GLU A 193 5.37 -10.89 2.37
CA GLU A 193 5.33 -11.50 3.71
C GLU A 193 5.80 -12.96 3.66
N ASP A 194 5.26 -13.76 2.72
CA ASP A 194 5.67 -15.16 2.54
C ASP A 194 7.15 -15.27 2.13
N ALA A 195 7.65 -14.35 1.32
CA ALA A 195 9.05 -14.34 0.88
C ALA A 195 9.99 -14.00 2.04
N ILE A 196 9.66 -12.96 2.82
CA ILE A 196 10.42 -12.53 3.99
C ILE A 196 10.44 -13.64 5.05
N GLU A 197 9.31 -14.33 5.29
CA GLU A 197 9.27 -15.47 6.21
C GLU A 197 10.19 -16.61 5.74
N LEU A 198 10.19 -16.93 4.43
CA LEU A 198 11.08 -17.95 3.89
C LEU A 198 12.55 -17.55 4.02
N ILE A 199 12.91 -16.30 3.72
CA ILE A 199 14.29 -15.77 3.90
C ILE A 199 14.70 -15.82 5.38
N ALA A 200 13.84 -15.42 6.30
CA ALA A 200 14.11 -15.50 7.74
C ALA A 200 14.33 -16.95 8.20
N ASN A 201 13.57 -17.90 7.64
CA ASN A 201 13.80 -19.32 7.90
C ASN A 201 15.15 -19.81 7.34
N VAL A 202 15.61 -19.29 6.19
CA VAL A 202 16.96 -19.57 5.67
C VAL A 202 18.02 -19.08 6.65
N LEU A 203 17.92 -17.83 7.09
CA LEU A 203 18.85 -17.23 8.05
C LEU A 203 18.86 -17.95 9.41
N ARG A 204 17.80 -18.68 9.77
CA ARG A 204 17.83 -19.54 10.97
C ARG A 204 18.81 -20.71 10.84
N TYR A 205 18.99 -21.26 9.64
CA TYR A 205 19.99 -22.29 9.36
C TYR A 205 21.36 -21.70 9.03
N PHE A 206 21.37 -20.51 8.42
CA PHE A 206 22.58 -19.82 7.94
C PHE A 206 22.63 -18.38 8.47
N PRO A 207 22.87 -18.16 9.78
CA PRO A 207 22.69 -16.85 10.43
C PRO A 207 23.66 -15.77 9.98
N ASP A 208 24.83 -16.17 9.47
CA ASP A 208 25.89 -15.25 9.03
C ASP A 208 25.94 -15.12 7.50
N ASP A 209 24.87 -15.49 6.79
CA ASP A 209 24.83 -15.36 5.33
C ASP A 209 24.45 -13.93 4.91
N ASP A 210 25.48 -13.17 4.50
CA ASP A 210 25.35 -11.80 4.01
C ASP A 210 24.40 -11.68 2.80
N THR A 211 24.29 -12.73 1.98
CA THR A 211 23.43 -12.72 0.78
C THR A 211 21.97 -12.73 1.19
N TYR A 212 21.58 -13.62 2.10
CA TYR A 212 20.20 -13.69 2.59
C TYR A 212 19.84 -12.52 3.50
N THR A 213 20.80 -11.98 4.25
CA THR A 213 20.60 -10.75 5.03
C THR A 213 20.26 -9.57 4.11
N ALA A 214 21.05 -9.37 3.05
CA ALA A 214 20.77 -8.33 2.06
C ALA A 214 19.44 -8.59 1.30
N MET A 215 19.14 -9.85 0.99
CA MET A 215 17.89 -10.23 0.34
C MET A 215 16.67 -9.91 1.22
N GLN A 216 16.79 -10.10 2.54
CA GLN A 216 15.75 -9.73 3.50
C GLN A 216 15.52 -8.21 3.51
N GLU A 217 16.59 -7.42 3.65
CA GLU A 217 16.50 -5.96 3.65
C GLU A 217 15.86 -5.40 2.36
N ASP A 218 16.24 -5.95 1.20
CA ASP A 218 15.68 -5.55 -0.09
C ASP A 218 14.20 -5.97 -0.24
N ALA A 219 13.82 -7.15 0.26
CA ALA A 219 12.44 -7.61 0.27
C ALA A 219 11.57 -6.74 1.20
N GLU A 220 12.06 -6.40 2.40
CA GLU A 220 11.38 -5.51 3.35
C GLU A 220 11.20 -4.10 2.79
N ARG A 221 12.23 -3.55 2.12
CA ARG A 221 12.12 -2.26 1.43
C ARG A 221 11.07 -2.31 0.32
N SER A 222 11.10 -3.36 -0.51
CA SER A 222 10.14 -3.53 -1.61
C SER A 222 8.71 -3.68 -1.09
N TRP A 223 8.53 -4.36 0.05
CA TRP A 223 7.24 -4.49 0.71
C TRP A 223 6.71 -3.15 1.20
N ALA A 224 7.57 -2.34 1.85
CA ALA A 224 7.20 -1.00 2.30
C ALA A 224 6.77 -0.11 1.11
N GLU A 225 7.53 -0.12 0.01
CA GLU A 225 7.18 0.61 -1.22
C GLU A 225 5.85 0.13 -1.83
N TYR A 226 5.62 -1.18 -1.84
CA TYR A 226 4.38 -1.77 -2.34
C TYR A 226 3.17 -1.40 -1.48
N THR A 227 3.31 -1.40 -0.16
CA THR A 227 2.23 -1.02 0.77
C THR A 227 1.83 0.44 0.61
N VAL A 228 2.81 1.36 0.52
CA VAL A 228 2.54 2.78 0.24
C VAL A 228 1.84 2.95 -1.11
N ALA A 229 2.23 2.20 -2.14
CA ALA A 229 1.54 2.25 -3.43
C ALA A 229 0.08 1.75 -3.36
N GLN A 230 -0.20 0.73 -2.55
CA GLN A 230 -1.57 0.25 -2.32
C GLN A 230 -2.43 1.27 -1.57
N GLU A 231 -1.88 1.90 -0.53
CA GLU A 231 -2.56 2.96 0.21
C GLU A 231 -2.88 4.17 -0.69
N ARG A 232 -1.94 4.58 -1.54
CA ARG A 232 -2.17 5.59 -2.59
C ARG A 232 -3.34 5.21 -3.48
N ASP A 233 -3.32 3.99 -4.02
CA ASP A 233 -4.33 3.54 -4.99
C ASP A 233 -5.72 3.46 -4.34
N ALA A 234 -5.80 3.06 -3.07
CA ALA A 234 -7.02 3.09 -2.29
C ALA A 234 -7.55 4.52 -2.08
N ALA A 235 -6.69 5.46 -1.69
CA ALA A 235 -7.06 6.88 -1.54
C ALA A 235 -7.55 7.49 -2.86
N ILE A 236 -6.93 7.13 -3.99
CA ILE A 236 -7.35 7.56 -5.32
C ILE A 236 -8.74 7.03 -5.67
N GLU A 237 -9.02 5.75 -5.39
CA GLU A 237 -10.34 5.16 -5.68
C GLU A 237 -11.44 5.71 -4.77
N GLU A 238 -11.13 5.98 -3.50
CA GLU A 238 -12.07 6.61 -2.57
C GLU A 238 -12.38 8.06 -3.01
N ALA A 239 -11.36 8.84 -3.36
CA ALA A 239 -11.54 10.18 -3.91
C ALA A 239 -12.40 10.16 -5.20
N LYS A 240 -12.19 9.20 -6.10
CA LYS A 240 -13.04 9.03 -7.30
C LYS A 240 -14.49 8.69 -6.94
N SER A 241 -14.71 7.86 -5.91
CA SER A 241 -16.04 7.54 -5.42
C SER A 241 -16.75 8.80 -4.91
N GLU A 242 -16.11 9.57 -4.04
CA GLU A 242 -16.63 10.84 -3.52
C GLU A 242 -16.90 11.85 -4.66
N TYR A 243 -15.99 11.93 -5.63
CA TYR A 243 -16.15 12.75 -6.81
C TYR A 243 -17.42 12.39 -7.60
N ASN A 244 -17.65 11.09 -7.83
CA ASN A 244 -18.82 10.61 -8.57
C ASN A 244 -20.13 10.81 -7.79
N ASN A 245 -20.07 10.89 -6.47
CA ASN A 245 -21.20 11.24 -5.60
C ASN A 245 -21.48 12.76 -5.56
N GLY A 246 -20.65 13.58 -6.21
CA GLY A 246 -20.77 15.04 -6.23
C GLY A 246 -20.12 15.73 -5.03
N ASN A 247 -19.39 14.99 -4.19
CA ASN A 247 -18.69 15.48 -3.02
C ASN A 247 -17.28 15.97 -3.40
N TYR A 248 -17.20 16.95 -4.31
CA TYR A 248 -15.93 17.35 -4.92
C TYR A 248 -14.90 17.89 -3.92
N ALA A 249 -15.34 18.66 -2.93
CA ALA A 249 -14.43 19.20 -1.90
C ALA A 249 -13.76 18.07 -1.09
N GLU A 250 -14.53 17.04 -0.74
CA GLU A 250 -14.02 15.86 -0.04
C GLU A 250 -13.05 15.08 -0.93
N ALA A 251 -13.43 14.83 -2.18
CA ALA A 251 -12.59 14.13 -3.14
C ALA A 251 -11.21 14.77 -3.33
N PHE A 252 -11.15 16.10 -3.50
CA PHE A 252 -9.87 16.81 -3.60
C PHE A 252 -9.13 16.88 -2.27
N GLY A 253 -9.86 17.00 -1.14
CA GLY A 253 -9.29 16.97 0.21
C GLY A 253 -8.54 15.67 0.49
N MET A 254 -9.15 14.52 0.22
CA MET A 254 -8.54 13.20 0.40
C MET A 254 -7.19 13.05 -0.33
N LEU A 255 -7.10 13.56 -1.56
CA LEU A 255 -5.87 13.48 -2.35
C LEU A 255 -4.78 14.43 -1.85
N GLU A 256 -5.16 15.62 -1.36
CA GLU A 256 -4.21 16.55 -0.75
C GLU A 256 -3.73 16.05 0.61
N ASP A 257 -4.62 15.50 1.44
CA ASP A 257 -4.27 14.90 2.74
C ASP A 257 -3.27 13.75 2.56
N TYR A 258 -3.54 12.83 1.61
CA TYR A 258 -2.61 11.76 1.26
C TYR A 258 -1.25 12.31 0.82
N LYS A 259 -1.25 13.35 -0.02
CA LYS A 259 -0.03 14.02 -0.50
C LYS A 259 0.75 14.70 0.63
N GLU A 260 0.07 15.28 1.61
CA GLU A 260 0.71 15.90 2.78
C GLU A 260 1.38 14.85 3.68
N GLU A 261 0.74 13.69 3.88
CA GLU A 261 1.25 12.63 4.75
C GLU A 261 2.37 11.81 4.11
N HIS A 262 2.21 11.42 2.84
CA HIS A 262 3.09 10.45 2.17
C HIS A 262 3.94 11.06 1.04
N GLY A 263 3.69 12.33 0.68
CA GLY A 263 4.27 12.96 -0.49
C GLY A 263 3.51 12.67 -1.78
N SER A 264 3.98 13.26 -2.89
CA SER A 264 3.38 13.09 -4.21
C SER A 264 4.29 12.28 -5.14
N ASP A 265 3.66 11.45 -5.95
CA ASP A 265 4.27 10.81 -7.11
C ASP A 265 3.48 11.10 -8.40
N ASP A 266 3.97 10.58 -9.53
CA ASP A 266 3.37 10.79 -10.85
C ASP A 266 1.95 10.21 -10.95
N VAL A 267 1.64 9.13 -10.22
CA VAL A 267 0.34 8.46 -10.26
C VAL A 267 -0.70 9.31 -9.55
N LEU A 268 -0.39 9.77 -8.33
CA LEU A 268 -1.24 10.67 -7.55
C LEU A 268 -1.46 11.99 -8.27
N SER A 269 -0.38 12.60 -8.80
CA SER A 269 -0.47 13.86 -9.56
C SER A 269 -1.35 13.72 -10.80
N SER A 270 -1.20 12.63 -11.56
CA SER A 270 -2.02 12.38 -12.75
C SER A 270 -3.50 12.17 -12.39
N ALA A 271 -3.79 11.48 -11.28
CA ALA A 271 -5.16 11.27 -10.81
C ALA A 271 -5.82 12.60 -10.39
N TYR A 272 -5.10 13.41 -9.62
CA TYR A 272 -5.55 14.74 -9.21
C TYR A 272 -5.86 15.64 -10.42
N ASP A 273 -4.92 15.75 -11.36
CA ASP A 273 -5.08 16.58 -12.56
C ASP A 273 -6.26 16.12 -13.43
N ALA A 274 -6.46 14.81 -13.56
CA ALA A 274 -7.60 14.27 -14.31
C ALA A 274 -8.95 14.62 -13.67
N LEU A 275 -9.07 14.48 -12.34
CA LEU A 275 -10.29 14.88 -11.62
C LEU A 275 -10.51 16.39 -11.70
N LYS A 276 -9.43 17.17 -11.59
CA LYS A 276 -9.46 18.62 -11.70
C LYS A 276 -9.99 19.08 -13.06
N GLU A 277 -9.41 18.59 -14.15
CA GLU A 277 -9.84 18.95 -15.51
C GLU A 277 -11.28 18.51 -15.79
N SER A 278 -11.67 17.32 -15.33
CA SER A 278 -13.06 16.86 -15.43
C SER A 278 -14.02 17.79 -14.69
N TYR A 279 -13.66 18.22 -13.47
CA TYR A 279 -14.50 19.09 -12.66
C TYR A 279 -14.68 20.45 -13.32
N ILE A 280 -13.58 21.05 -13.77
CA ILE A 280 -13.59 22.36 -14.40
C ILE A 280 -14.43 22.33 -15.68
N THR A 281 -14.24 21.32 -16.51
CA THR A 281 -15.03 21.13 -17.75
C THR A 281 -16.52 21.03 -17.44
N MET A 282 -16.90 20.22 -16.45
CA MET A 282 -18.29 20.03 -16.04
C MET A 282 -18.92 21.32 -15.49
N VAL A 283 -18.20 22.06 -14.63
CA VAL A 283 -18.67 23.34 -14.08
C VAL A 283 -18.86 24.38 -15.19
N LEU A 284 -17.89 24.52 -16.08
CA LEU A 284 -17.97 25.47 -17.20
C LEU A 284 -19.12 25.14 -18.15
N GLN A 285 -19.38 23.85 -18.40
CA GLN A 285 -20.53 23.42 -19.19
C GLN A 285 -21.84 23.79 -18.50
N LYS A 286 -22.01 23.41 -17.23
CA LYS A 286 -23.22 23.75 -16.44
C LYS A 286 -23.48 25.25 -16.37
N ALA A 287 -22.43 26.04 -16.18
CA ALA A 287 -22.54 27.50 -16.19
C ALA A 287 -22.93 28.04 -17.58
N SER A 288 -22.36 27.49 -18.65
CA SER A 288 -22.70 27.87 -20.03
C SER A 288 -24.15 27.52 -20.38
N ASP A 289 -24.63 26.35 -19.95
CA ASP A 289 -26.02 25.92 -20.15
C ASP A 289 -26.99 26.85 -19.41
N ALA A 290 -26.69 27.20 -18.16
CA ALA A 290 -27.47 28.16 -17.38
C ALA A 290 -27.48 29.56 -18.04
N MET A 291 -26.34 30.02 -18.56
CA MET A 291 -26.26 31.28 -19.32
C MET A 291 -27.11 31.25 -20.60
N ALA A 292 -27.08 30.14 -21.35
CA ALA A 292 -27.89 29.97 -22.56
C ALA A 292 -29.40 29.94 -22.25
N ALA A 293 -29.78 29.37 -21.11
CA ALA A 293 -31.14 29.39 -20.57
C ALA A 293 -31.54 30.76 -19.98
N LYS A 294 -30.63 31.75 -19.95
CA LYS A 294 -30.80 33.06 -19.29
C LYS A 294 -31.02 32.97 -17.76
N GLU A 295 -30.63 31.86 -17.16
CA GLU A 295 -30.60 31.63 -15.72
C GLU A 295 -29.29 32.21 -15.13
N TYR A 296 -29.05 33.51 -15.31
CA TYR A 296 -27.74 34.11 -15.00
C TYR A 296 -27.34 34.02 -13.52
N LEU A 297 -28.32 34.09 -12.60
CA LEU A 297 -28.04 33.90 -11.18
C LEU A 297 -27.62 32.45 -10.83
N ARG A 298 -28.16 31.46 -11.56
CA ARG A 298 -27.70 30.06 -11.45
C ARG A 298 -26.27 29.90 -11.89
N ALA A 299 -25.93 30.47 -13.04
CA ALA A 299 -24.56 30.47 -13.55
C ALA A 299 -23.60 31.14 -12.56
N LEU A 300 -24.00 32.27 -11.98
CA LEU A 300 -23.24 32.97 -10.95
C LEU A 300 -23.00 32.09 -9.72
N TYR A 301 -24.06 31.42 -9.22
CA TYR A 301 -23.96 30.51 -8.08
C TYR A 301 -23.01 29.34 -8.37
N ILE A 302 -23.17 28.67 -9.52
CA ILE A 302 -22.32 27.54 -9.94
C ILE A 302 -20.84 27.94 -9.97
N LEU A 303 -20.50 29.08 -10.59
CA LEU A 303 -19.10 29.53 -10.72
C LEU A 303 -18.50 29.96 -9.39
N ASN A 304 -19.26 30.66 -8.55
CA ASN A 304 -18.80 31.11 -7.24
C ASN A 304 -18.60 29.95 -6.28
N ASP A 305 -19.53 28.99 -6.27
CA ASP A 305 -19.41 27.81 -5.43
C ASP A 305 -18.23 26.94 -5.88
N ALA A 306 -18.08 26.75 -7.20
CA ALA A 306 -16.95 26.00 -7.73
C ALA A 306 -15.59 26.63 -7.42
N SER A 307 -15.50 27.96 -7.43
CA SER A 307 -14.27 28.70 -7.10
C SER A 307 -13.87 28.57 -5.62
N LYS A 308 -14.82 28.26 -4.71
CA LYS A 308 -14.50 27.96 -3.30
C LYS A 308 -13.87 26.58 -3.16
N ILE A 309 -14.37 25.62 -3.92
CA ILE A 309 -13.87 24.24 -3.91
C ILE A 309 -12.48 24.20 -4.56
N MET A 310 -12.35 24.82 -5.73
CA MET A 310 -11.09 24.83 -6.47
C MET A 310 -10.96 26.11 -7.29
N PRO A 311 -10.10 27.06 -6.87
CA PRO A 311 -9.81 28.26 -7.64
C PRO A 311 -9.17 27.92 -8.99
N ASP A 312 -9.74 28.42 -10.08
CA ASP A 312 -9.18 28.28 -11.44
C ASP A 312 -9.49 29.53 -12.28
N GLU A 313 -8.52 29.99 -13.07
CA GLU A 313 -8.64 31.19 -13.90
C GLU A 313 -9.76 31.10 -14.94
N ARG A 314 -10.10 29.88 -15.38
CA ARG A 314 -11.20 29.65 -16.34
C ARG A 314 -12.55 29.98 -15.72
N PHE A 315 -12.74 29.79 -14.42
CA PHE A 315 -13.95 30.23 -13.72
C PHE A 315 -14.03 31.76 -13.68
N THR A 316 -12.91 32.45 -13.45
CA THR A 316 -12.85 33.92 -13.48
C THR A 316 -13.14 34.48 -14.87
N ALA A 317 -12.58 33.86 -15.92
CA ALA A 317 -12.89 34.22 -17.30
C ALA A 317 -14.39 34.05 -17.59
N LYS A 318 -14.98 32.92 -17.19
CA LYS A 318 -16.41 32.66 -17.40
C LYS A 318 -17.32 33.60 -16.62
N LEU A 319 -16.92 33.96 -15.40
CA LEU A 319 -17.63 34.96 -14.59
C LEU A 319 -17.63 36.34 -15.28
N SER A 320 -16.55 36.68 -15.99
CA SER A 320 -16.46 37.93 -16.75
C SER A 320 -17.38 37.93 -17.97
N GLU A 321 -17.46 36.81 -18.70
CA GLU A 321 -18.45 36.61 -19.78
C GLU A 321 -19.89 36.76 -19.26
N LEU A 322 -20.20 36.13 -18.12
CA LEU A 322 -21.50 36.23 -17.47
C LEU A 322 -21.85 37.67 -17.09
N ASN A 323 -20.92 38.39 -16.47
CA ASN A 323 -21.14 39.77 -16.04
C ASN A 323 -21.35 40.74 -17.21
N ALA A 324 -20.83 40.43 -18.40
CA ALA A 324 -21.04 41.23 -19.59
C ALA A 324 -22.46 41.11 -20.17
N VAL A 325 -23.17 40.00 -19.89
CA VAL A 325 -24.49 39.71 -20.46
C VAL A 325 -25.64 39.71 -19.44
N LYS A 326 -25.35 39.54 -18.15
CA LYS A 326 -26.38 39.51 -17.11
C LYS A 326 -27.02 40.89 -16.93
N PRO A 327 -28.36 40.98 -16.75
CA PRO A 327 -28.98 42.21 -16.27
C PRO A 327 -28.59 42.46 -14.81
N THR A 328 -28.84 43.67 -14.33
CA THR A 328 -28.83 43.90 -12.88
C THR A 328 -30.15 43.40 -12.32
N TYR A 329 -30.10 42.50 -11.35
CA TYR A 329 -31.31 41.99 -10.70
C TYR A 329 -31.70 42.88 -9.52
N LEU A 330 -32.99 42.96 -9.21
CA LEU A 330 -33.47 43.79 -8.10
C LEU A 330 -32.88 43.35 -6.75
N CYS A 331 -32.65 42.04 -6.56
CA CYS A 331 -31.99 41.50 -5.38
C CYS A 331 -30.51 41.90 -5.22
N GLU A 332 -29.88 42.47 -6.24
CA GLU A 332 -28.53 43.04 -6.15
C GLU A 332 -28.54 44.48 -5.64
N LEU A 333 -29.71 45.11 -5.53
CA LEU A 333 -29.90 46.45 -4.99
C LEU A 333 -30.34 46.41 -3.52
N THR A 334 -29.92 47.42 -2.77
CA THR A 334 -30.37 47.61 -1.38
C THR A 334 -31.77 48.21 -1.34
N CYS A 335 -32.73 47.49 -0.76
CA CYS A 335 -34.03 48.06 -0.41
C CYS A 335 -33.84 49.12 0.68
N SER A 336 -34.21 50.36 0.39
CA SER A 336 -33.90 51.52 1.24
C SER A 336 -35.01 51.85 2.24
N ASP A 337 -36.26 51.59 1.87
CA ASP A 337 -37.44 51.70 2.75
C ASP A 337 -38.41 50.58 2.39
N SER A 338 -39.10 50.03 3.38
CA SER A 338 -40.03 48.92 3.18
C SER A 338 -41.10 48.85 4.27
N ILE A 339 -42.34 48.63 3.85
CA ILE A 339 -43.48 48.31 4.71
C ILE A 339 -44.19 47.12 4.06
N GLN A 340 -44.37 46.00 4.77
CA GLN A 340 -45.04 44.80 4.23
C GLN A 340 -44.47 44.33 2.88
N TYR A 341 -43.16 44.54 2.68
CA TYR A 341 -42.42 44.17 1.48
C TYR A 341 -41.33 43.20 1.89
N HIS A 342 -41.31 42.05 1.23
CA HIS A 342 -40.51 40.91 1.66
C HIS A 342 -39.81 40.27 0.47
N GLN A 343 -38.55 39.90 0.68
CA GLN A 343 -37.89 38.94 -0.19
C GLN A 343 -38.40 37.55 0.15
N ALA A 344 -38.66 36.73 -0.87
CA ALA A 344 -39.11 35.36 -0.67
C ALA A 344 -38.06 34.51 0.07
N GLU A 345 -38.51 33.45 0.72
CA GLU A 345 -37.68 32.61 1.58
C GLU A 345 -36.92 31.55 0.78
N TYR A 346 -35.66 31.31 1.14
CA TYR A 346 -34.84 30.28 0.51
C TYR A 346 -35.47 28.88 0.62
N GLY A 347 -35.49 28.15 -0.49
CA GLY A 347 -36.04 26.80 -0.56
C GLY A 347 -37.57 26.71 -0.59
N LYS A 348 -38.28 27.85 -0.69
CA LYS A 348 -39.74 27.87 -0.85
C LYS A 348 -40.17 28.12 -2.29
N THR A 349 -41.23 27.42 -2.67
CA THR A 349 -41.98 27.62 -3.90
C THR A 349 -43.24 28.42 -3.58
N TYR A 350 -43.46 29.49 -4.33
CA TYR A 350 -44.67 30.30 -4.24
C TYR A 350 -45.56 29.97 -5.41
N THR A 351 -46.86 29.78 -5.17
CA THR A 351 -47.83 29.46 -6.23
C THR A 351 -48.77 30.63 -6.40
N ASP A 352 -49.03 31.05 -7.63
CA ASP A 352 -50.04 32.07 -7.89
C ASP A 352 -51.47 31.50 -7.89
N VAL A 353 -52.44 32.39 -7.96
CA VAL A 353 -53.88 32.05 -7.94
C VAL A 353 -54.36 31.24 -9.15
N VAL A 354 -53.54 31.06 -10.20
CA VAL A 354 -53.86 30.24 -11.39
C VAL A 354 -53.01 28.96 -11.48
N GLY A 355 -52.15 28.71 -10.49
CA GLY A 355 -51.36 27.50 -10.35
C GLY A 355 -49.95 27.54 -10.96
N ASN A 356 -49.43 28.68 -11.41
CA ASN A 356 -48.02 28.77 -11.79
C ASN A 356 -47.14 28.85 -10.55
N THR A 357 -45.96 28.25 -10.63
CA THR A 357 -45.00 28.19 -9.55
C THR A 357 -43.82 29.12 -9.79
N TYR A 358 -43.40 29.79 -8.72
CA TYR A 358 -42.29 30.73 -8.66
C TYR A 358 -41.35 30.27 -7.56
N ASP A 359 -40.26 29.64 -7.98
CA ASP A 359 -39.24 29.18 -7.07
C ASP A 359 -38.31 30.34 -6.69
N TYR A 360 -38.00 30.44 -5.39
CA TYR A 360 -36.89 31.29 -4.96
C TYR A 360 -35.57 30.64 -5.37
N ASN A 361 -35.20 30.84 -6.64
CA ASN A 361 -34.06 30.14 -7.21
C ASN A 361 -32.73 30.72 -6.69
N TYR A 362 -32.60 32.06 -6.61
CA TYR A 362 -31.32 32.72 -6.26
C TYR A 362 -31.44 34.11 -5.63
N GLY A 363 -32.57 34.48 -5.02
CA GLY A 363 -32.75 35.82 -4.43
C GLY A 363 -33.76 36.72 -5.10
N ASN A 364 -34.09 36.50 -6.37
CA ASN A 364 -34.81 37.48 -7.17
C ASN A 364 -36.33 37.22 -7.25
N LEU A 365 -36.94 37.00 -6.10
CA LEU A 365 -38.38 36.87 -5.92
C LEU A 365 -38.78 37.65 -4.67
N PHE A 366 -39.79 38.51 -4.81
CA PHE A 366 -40.30 39.36 -3.75
C PHE A 366 -41.81 39.27 -3.69
N TYR A 367 -42.38 39.65 -2.55
CA TYR A 367 -43.80 39.91 -2.45
C TYR A 367 -44.09 41.18 -1.66
N VAL A 368 -45.15 41.86 -2.08
CA VAL A 368 -45.69 43.05 -1.41
C VAL A 368 -47.08 42.71 -0.93
N GLU A 369 -47.32 42.92 0.36
CA GLU A 369 -48.56 42.59 1.03
C GLU A 369 -49.39 43.84 1.25
N HIS A 370 -50.69 43.74 1.02
CA HIS A 370 -51.69 44.67 1.53
C HIS A 370 -52.53 43.95 2.58
N ASN A 371 -52.21 44.18 3.85
CA ASN A 371 -52.87 43.55 4.98
C ASN A 371 -52.83 44.48 6.20
N TRP A 372 -53.98 44.97 6.68
CA TRP A 372 -54.04 46.00 7.73
C TRP A 372 -53.32 47.31 7.37
N GLY A 373 -53.02 47.54 6.09
CA GLY A 373 -52.27 48.68 5.59
C GLY A 373 -51.70 48.41 4.20
N ASP A 374 -51.17 49.45 3.57
CA ASP A 374 -50.53 49.35 2.26
C ASP A 374 -49.10 48.85 2.40
N GLY A 375 -48.67 48.05 1.42
CA GLY A 375 -47.31 47.56 1.31
C GLY A 375 -46.51 48.36 0.29
N LYS A 376 -45.23 48.58 0.58
CA LYS A 376 -44.29 49.23 -0.33
C LYS A 376 -42.84 48.79 -0.13
N GLY A 377 -42.06 48.79 -1.19
CA GLY A 377 -40.61 48.62 -1.16
C GLY A 377 -39.92 49.58 -2.11
N THR A 378 -38.93 50.33 -1.62
CA THR A 378 -38.28 51.42 -2.35
C THR A 378 -36.80 51.13 -2.59
N TYR A 379 -36.33 51.35 -3.81
CA TYR A 379 -34.94 51.11 -4.23
C TYR A 379 -34.37 52.34 -4.95
N SER A 380 -33.07 52.57 -4.77
CA SER A 380 -32.34 53.57 -5.58
C SER A 380 -31.82 52.95 -6.86
N LEU A 381 -32.24 53.51 -7.99
CA LEU A 381 -31.73 53.23 -9.32
C LEU A 381 -30.51 54.11 -9.67
N ASN A 382 -30.31 55.22 -8.95
CA ASN A 382 -29.23 56.19 -9.18
C ASN A 382 -29.11 56.64 -10.65
N TYR A 383 -30.23 56.70 -11.38
CA TYR A 383 -30.27 57.04 -12.81
C TYR A 383 -29.47 56.09 -13.74
N ASN A 384 -29.13 54.88 -13.28
CA ASN A 384 -28.22 53.99 -14.00
C ASN A 384 -28.89 53.05 -15.01
N TYR A 385 -30.22 53.04 -15.10
CA TYR A 385 -30.98 52.06 -15.86
C TYR A 385 -32.02 52.73 -16.76
N ALA A 386 -32.30 52.12 -17.91
CA ALA A 386 -33.32 52.58 -18.85
C ALA A 386 -34.59 51.74 -18.76
N LYS A 387 -34.49 50.46 -18.37
CA LYS A 387 -35.63 49.54 -18.39
C LYS A 387 -35.70 48.69 -17.13
N LEU A 388 -36.91 48.55 -16.59
CA LEU A 388 -37.28 47.58 -15.58
C LEU A 388 -38.21 46.55 -16.20
N LYS A 389 -37.94 45.26 -15.98
CA LYS A 389 -38.78 44.14 -16.40
C LYS A 389 -39.00 43.18 -15.25
N PHE A 390 -40.22 42.69 -15.03
CA PHE A 390 -40.52 41.66 -14.04
C PHE A 390 -41.81 40.93 -14.40
N THR A 391 -42.05 39.77 -13.78
CA THR A 391 -43.36 39.10 -13.80
C THR A 391 -44.12 39.48 -12.54
N LEU A 392 -45.30 40.05 -12.71
CA LEU A 392 -46.26 40.32 -11.65
C LEU A 392 -47.26 39.17 -11.58
N ALA A 393 -47.47 38.62 -10.39
CA ALA A 393 -48.51 37.63 -10.12
C ALA A 393 -49.19 37.90 -8.78
N VAL A 394 -50.29 37.22 -8.49
CA VAL A 394 -50.96 37.25 -7.18
C VAL A 394 -50.80 35.88 -6.54
N ASP A 395 -50.23 35.85 -5.33
CA ASP A 395 -49.99 34.62 -4.58
C ASP A 395 -51.30 33.94 -4.15
N ASP A 396 -51.33 32.61 -4.15
CA ASP A 396 -52.48 31.79 -3.74
C ASP A 396 -52.90 32.02 -2.27
N ARG A 397 -52.00 32.54 -1.43
CA ARG A 397 -52.29 32.98 -0.04
C ARG A 397 -53.23 34.18 0.04
N SER A 398 -53.46 34.90 -1.07
CA SER A 398 -54.32 36.09 -1.11
C SER A 398 -55.79 35.73 -0.89
N ASP A 399 -56.57 36.61 -0.28
CA ASP A 399 -58.01 36.45 -0.07
C ASP A 399 -58.82 37.16 -1.18
N SER A 400 -60.16 37.03 -1.18
CA SER A 400 -61.06 37.41 -2.29
C SER A 400 -61.23 38.92 -2.57
N MET A 401 -60.28 39.75 -2.16
CA MET A 401 -60.33 41.21 -2.30
C MET A 401 -59.78 41.70 -3.65
N GLU A 402 -59.93 42.99 -3.92
CA GLU A 402 -59.26 43.74 -4.99
C GLU A 402 -58.30 44.78 -4.37
N ALA A 403 -57.10 44.89 -4.92
CA ALA A 403 -56.12 45.92 -4.57
C ALA A 403 -55.47 46.47 -5.85
N VAL A 404 -54.72 47.56 -5.73
CA VAL A 404 -53.99 48.15 -6.85
C VAL A 404 -52.50 47.93 -6.66
N PHE A 405 -51.84 47.30 -7.63
CA PHE A 405 -50.38 47.26 -7.71
C PHE A 405 -49.88 48.45 -8.51
N LYS A 406 -48.86 49.16 -7.99
CA LYS A 406 -48.23 50.30 -8.65
C LYS A 406 -46.71 50.16 -8.66
N VAL A 407 -46.12 50.72 -9.71
CA VAL A 407 -44.71 51.07 -9.75
C VAL A 407 -44.60 52.59 -9.85
N VAL A 408 -43.93 53.22 -8.89
CA VAL A 408 -43.79 54.67 -8.77
C VAL A 408 -42.33 55.06 -8.92
N GLY A 409 -42.03 55.93 -9.88
CA GLY A 409 -40.70 56.50 -10.11
C GLY A 409 -40.65 57.97 -9.70
N ASP A 410 -39.80 58.34 -8.74
CA ASP A 410 -39.65 59.70 -8.24
C ASP A 410 -41.00 60.40 -7.92
N GLY A 411 -41.92 59.65 -7.30
CA GLY A 411 -43.26 60.11 -6.93
C GLY A 411 -44.30 60.12 -8.06
N LYS A 412 -43.95 59.68 -9.28
CA LYS A 412 -44.87 59.55 -10.42
C LYS A 412 -45.21 58.09 -10.68
N VAL A 413 -46.50 57.78 -10.83
CA VAL A 413 -46.95 56.44 -11.19
C VAL A 413 -46.49 56.12 -12.62
N LEU A 414 -45.64 55.11 -12.76
CA LEU A 414 -45.14 54.61 -14.04
C LEU A 414 -45.97 53.42 -14.56
N TYR A 415 -46.51 52.63 -13.64
CA TYR A 415 -47.38 51.49 -13.94
C TYR A 415 -48.42 51.33 -12.83
N SER A 416 -49.64 50.95 -13.20
CA SER A 416 -50.75 50.70 -12.27
C SER A 416 -51.67 49.65 -12.86
N ILE A 417 -52.06 48.66 -12.05
CA ILE A 417 -53.01 47.61 -12.46
C ILE A 417 -53.80 47.11 -11.24
N ASP A 418 -55.08 46.81 -11.45
CA ASP A 418 -55.92 46.16 -10.45
C ASP A 418 -55.55 44.67 -10.35
N ILE A 419 -55.42 44.17 -9.13
CA ILE A 419 -55.07 42.79 -8.82
C ILE A 419 -56.10 42.17 -7.89
N SER A 420 -56.36 40.87 -8.07
CA SER A 420 -57.35 40.10 -7.30
C SER A 420 -57.06 38.61 -7.39
N ARG A 421 -57.88 37.76 -6.76
CA ARG A 421 -57.80 36.30 -6.91
C ARG A 421 -58.07 35.76 -8.32
N GLN A 422 -58.53 36.60 -9.24
CA GLN A 422 -58.74 36.21 -10.64
C GLN A 422 -57.63 36.74 -11.56
N PHE A 423 -56.55 37.28 -10.97
CA PHE A 423 -55.45 37.88 -11.72
C PHE A 423 -54.61 36.82 -12.42
N ASN A 424 -54.43 36.98 -13.74
CA ASN A 424 -53.47 36.19 -14.50
C ASN A 424 -52.10 36.88 -14.46
N PRO A 425 -50.99 36.14 -14.30
CA PRO A 425 -49.67 36.74 -14.29
C PRO A 425 -49.37 37.53 -15.56
N VAL A 426 -48.65 38.63 -15.40
CA VAL A 426 -48.28 39.51 -16.51
C VAL A 426 -46.80 39.85 -16.44
N VAL A 427 -46.16 39.90 -17.61
CA VAL A 427 -44.81 40.45 -17.74
C VAL A 427 -44.93 41.96 -17.88
N VAL A 428 -44.38 42.68 -16.91
CA VAL A 428 -44.38 44.13 -16.84
C VAL A 428 -43.04 44.64 -17.37
N GLU A 429 -43.07 45.60 -18.29
CA GLU A 429 -41.89 46.30 -18.82
C GLU A 429 -42.11 47.81 -18.72
N ILE A 430 -41.21 48.52 -18.03
CA ILE A 430 -41.34 49.94 -17.69
C ILE A 430 -40.07 50.67 -18.11
N ASP A 431 -40.22 51.84 -18.73
CA ASP A 431 -39.14 52.80 -18.95
C ASP A 431 -38.82 53.49 -17.62
N VAL A 432 -37.61 53.27 -17.12
CA VAL A 432 -37.08 53.89 -15.89
C VAL A 432 -35.92 54.83 -16.20
N SER A 433 -35.78 55.24 -17.47
CA SER A 433 -34.79 56.23 -17.89
C SER A 433 -34.98 57.53 -17.10
N ASN A 434 -33.90 57.99 -16.46
CA ASN A 434 -33.88 59.16 -15.60
C ASN A 434 -34.69 59.03 -14.29
N VAL A 435 -34.98 57.81 -13.83
CA VAL A 435 -35.58 57.57 -12.51
C VAL A 435 -34.48 57.39 -11.46
N ASN A 436 -34.56 58.10 -10.33
CA ASN A 436 -33.66 57.91 -9.19
C ASN A 436 -34.19 56.87 -8.22
N TRP A 437 -35.46 57.00 -7.82
CA TRP A 437 -36.09 56.14 -6.83
C TRP A 437 -37.27 55.41 -7.46
N ILE A 438 -37.29 54.09 -7.30
CA ILE A 438 -38.39 53.23 -7.72
C ILE A 438 -39.06 52.63 -6.50
N GLU A 439 -40.39 52.65 -6.46
CA GLU A 439 -41.20 52.06 -5.40
C GLU A 439 -42.20 51.07 -6.01
N PHE A 440 -42.22 49.85 -5.47
CA PHE A 440 -43.26 48.87 -5.70
C PHE A 440 -44.28 49.01 -4.60
N TYR A 441 -45.56 49.21 -4.93
CA TYR A 441 -46.62 49.51 -3.98
C TYR A 441 -47.83 48.60 -4.22
N VAL A 442 -48.47 48.14 -3.15
CA VAL A 442 -49.77 47.47 -3.19
C VAL A 442 -50.68 48.08 -2.12
N GLY A 443 -51.86 48.53 -2.53
CA GLY A 443 -52.82 49.14 -1.62
C GLY A 443 -54.13 49.56 -2.27
N GLU A 444 -54.79 50.55 -1.66
CA GLU A 444 -56.03 51.19 -2.14
C GLU A 444 -57.27 50.28 -2.25
N GLY A 445 -57.28 49.15 -1.55
CA GLY A 445 -58.39 48.21 -1.56
C GLY A 445 -59.51 48.53 -0.55
N SER A 446 -60.70 47.97 -0.78
CA SER A 446 -61.94 48.34 -0.07
C SER A 446 -62.17 47.69 1.31
N ASN A 447 -61.31 46.78 1.79
CA ASN A 447 -61.57 46.02 3.01
C ASN A 447 -60.29 45.74 3.85
N TYR A 448 -60.25 46.17 5.10
CA TYR A 448 -59.03 46.12 5.93
C TYR A 448 -58.60 44.72 6.43
N PHE A 449 -59.41 43.68 6.19
CA PHE A 449 -59.27 42.37 6.86
C PHE A 449 -58.93 41.18 5.94
N SER A 450 -58.74 41.40 4.64
CA SER A 450 -58.50 40.36 3.64
C SER A 450 -57.19 40.64 2.89
N PRO A 451 -56.10 39.87 3.11
CA PRO A 451 -54.79 40.19 2.56
C PRO A 451 -54.69 39.93 1.06
N ILE A 452 -53.94 40.78 0.35
CA ILE A 452 -53.43 40.47 -0.99
C ILE A 452 -51.91 40.45 -0.98
N TYR A 453 -51.32 39.46 -1.65
CA TYR A 453 -49.87 39.31 -1.82
C TYR A 453 -49.53 39.38 -3.31
N ALA A 454 -48.93 40.48 -3.74
CA ALA A 454 -48.42 40.62 -5.10
C ALA A 454 -47.00 40.06 -5.18
N LEU A 455 -46.77 39.07 -6.04
CA LEU A 455 -45.46 38.50 -6.33
C LEU A 455 -44.76 39.33 -7.41
N ILE A 456 -43.49 39.66 -7.17
CA ILE A 456 -42.59 40.30 -8.12
C ILE A 456 -41.47 39.30 -8.39
N ALA A 457 -41.57 38.59 -9.51
CA ALA A 457 -40.60 37.59 -9.92
C ALA A 457 -39.71 38.12 -11.05
N ASP A 458 -38.45 37.66 -11.10
CA ASP A 458 -37.52 37.93 -12.20
C ASP A 458 -37.32 39.42 -12.52
N ALA A 459 -37.35 40.27 -11.50
CA ALA A 459 -37.09 41.70 -11.65
C ALA A 459 -35.67 41.98 -12.14
N GLN A 460 -35.58 42.56 -13.33
CA GLN A 460 -34.36 42.82 -14.10
C GLN A 460 -34.32 44.30 -14.52
N LEU A 461 -33.15 44.89 -14.36
CA LEU A 461 -32.82 46.26 -14.75
C LEU A 461 -31.74 46.22 -15.84
N THR A 462 -31.97 46.93 -16.93
CA THR A 462 -31.01 47.05 -18.05
C THR A 462 -30.73 48.51 -18.37
N LYS A 463 -29.51 48.77 -18.84
CA LYS A 463 -29.04 50.09 -19.28
C LYS A 463 -29.61 50.48 -20.63
#